data_AF-A0A7S2W5Z3-F1
#
_entry.id   AF-A0A7S2W5Z3-F1
#
_cell.length_a   1.000
_cell.length_b   1.000
_cell.length_c   1.000
_cell.angle_alpha   90.00
_cell.angle_beta   90.00
_cell.angle_gamma   90.00
#
_symmetry.space_group_name_H-M   'P 1'
#
loop_
_entity.id
_entity.type
_entity.pdbx_description
1 polymer ?
#
loop_
_entity_poly.entity_id
_entity_poly.type
_entity_poly.pdbx_seq_one_letter_code
_entity_poly.pdbx_strand_id
1 'polypeptide(L)'
;MYWLIVIATFLGVVGRTRATQGRLFTGSEPYPSCQANSATLCAATNVLNMVQAVGDALKGGSVDGILSTVNAGGFNVVDGFGFSPFVFEVQTNLSDSLCVANGRNTSLNGFTVAGIVDKLVDTDQLGLLDEMWSSEDGWFRFIWLAETANSVPYPHNGYGVKVTNAISSKVFYVFGAYSTRRLERLHALNCPTSTAALCNIVNIRSIVGDALTQMLTAPDLQRLRELFTDMTFGTSTRWKEGGYYTYAYEFGEDSRNICLAQRVGSWLGLTMPGIFESVNLNPDLGAGLHGLFSSDSAGGGGWTQYLWRTNPSNPATSKVSFLAGVRRFGVSYYVGTGFNHVRQPRLAGPACNCNRNMSQPCSLANILSLISFSEVEMLTDISAVDGFAKLTNDEQFKMEGGFHVLVVSFNGTCVAHGGKPSNVGLHVENIGVDNATHTMFINAAN
;
A
#
# COMPACT_ATOMS: atom_id res chain seq x y z
N MET A 1 -46.24 25.40 -19.40
CA MET A 1 -44.88 25.41 -19.95
C MET A 1 -43.91 25.18 -18.78
N TYR A 2 -43.64 23.90 -18.47
CA TYR A 2 -42.30 23.26 -18.41
C TYR A 2 -41.36 23.86 -17.32
N TRP A 3 -40.91 23.24 -16.21
CA TRP A 3 -41.03 21.91 -15.58
C TRP A 3 -40.82 22.03 -14.04
N LEU A 4 -41.48 21.15 -13.30
CA LEU A 4 -41.12 20.68 -11.95
C LEU A 4 -39.86 19.79 -12.06
N ILE A 5 -38.86 19.97 -11.19
CA ILE A 5 -37.83 18.94 -10.98
C ILE A 5 -37.96 18.39 -9.56
N VAL A 6 -38.50 17.18 -9.50
CA VAL A 6 -38.43 16.23 -8.40
C VAL A 6 -37.05 15.59 -8.48
N ILE A 7 -36.21 15.71 -7.44
CA ILE A 7 -35.05 14.82 -7.27
C ILE A 7 -35.44 13.80 -6.22
N ALA A 8 -35.82 12.62 -6.72
CA ALA A 8 -36.01 11.43 -5.93
C ALA A 8 -34.65 10.94 -5.42
N THR A 9 -34.57 10.79 -4.10
CA THR A 9 -33.56 10.00 -3.40
C THR A 9 -33.67 8.55 -3.88
N PHE A 10 -32.74 8.10 -4.72
CA PHE A 10 -32.61 6.68 -5.07
C PHE A 10 -31.34 6.12 -4.45
N LEU A 11 -31.56 5.29 -3.44
CA LEU A 11 -30.61 4.35 -2.85
C LEU A 11 -29.94 3.54 -3.96
N GLY A 12 -28.66 3.80 -4.20
CA GLY A 12 -27.77 2.99 -5.04
C GLY A 12 -27.01 1.96 -4.22
N VAL A 13 -27.70 1.12 -3.43
CA VAL A 13 -27.11 -0.14 -2.96
C VAL A 13 -27.25 -1.14 -4.10
N VAL A 14 -26.34 -1.07 -5.07
CA VAL A 14 -26.19 -2.15 -6.06
C VAL A 14 -25.35 -3.23 -5.40
N GLY A 15 -26.05 -4.23 -4.87
CA GLY A 15 -25.46 -5.45 -4.35
C GLY A 15 -24.59 -6.12 -5.41
N ARG A 16 -23.31 -6.30 -5.09
CA ARG A 16 -22.43 -7.25 -5.77
C ARG A 16 -22.51 -8.58 -5.04
N THR A 17 -23.40 -9.45 -5.49
CA THR A 17 -23.39 -10.86 -5.07
C THR A 17 -22.50 -11.72 -5.99
N ARG A 18 -21.65 -12.52 -5.33
CA ARG A 18 -21.06 -13.83 -5.70
C ARG A 18 -19.54 -13.92 -5.99
N ALA A 19 -19.00 -14.98 -5.35
CA ALA A 19 -17.67 -15.59 -5.37
C ALA A 19 -16.57 -14.88 -4.54
N THR A 20 -16.48 -15.30 -3.27
CA THR A 20 -15.41 -15.04 -2.31
C THR A 20 -14.12 -15.77 -2.71
N GLN A 21 -13.26 -15.08 -3.46
CA GLN A 21 -11.82 -15.37 -3.53
C GLN A 21 -11.08 -14.19 -2.87
N GLY A 22 -9.96 -14.45 -2.19
CA GLY A 22 -9.18 -13.45 -1.45
C GLY A 22 -8.74 -12.30 -2.35
N ARG A 23 -9.43 -11.16 -2.28
CA ARG A 23 -9.08 -9.95 -3.03
C ARG A 23 -8.17 -9.08 -2.18
N LEU A 24 -7.00 -8.73 -2.73
CA LEU A 24 -6.39 -7.44 -2.44
C LEU A 24 -7.13 -6.41 -3.28
N PHE A 25 -7.28 -5.23 -2.72
CA PHE A 25 -7.99 -4.16 -3.35
C PHE A 25 -6.98 -3.25 -4.09
N THR A 26 -7.36 -2.67 -5.22
CA THR A 26 -6.41 -2.12 -6.20
C THR A 26 -6.34 -0.59 -6.13
N GLY A 27 -5.25 -0.02 -5.59
CA GLY A 27 -4.86 1.39 -5.78
C GLY A 27 -3.71 1.49 -6.79
N SER A 28 -3.77 2.42 -7.75
CA SER A 28 -2.96 2.39 -9.00
C SER A 28 -1.87 3.47 -9.12
N GLU A 29 -1.34 4.04 -8.03
CA GLU A 29 -0.28 5.05 -8.15
C GLU A 29 1.15 4.46 -8.04
N PRO A 30 2.01 4.65 -9.05
CA PRO A 30 3.40 4.22 -9.01
C PRO A 30 4.18 5.09 -8.01
N TYR A 31 4.67 4.47 -6.94
CA TYR A 31 5.53 5.09 -5.94
C TYR A 31 6.83 4.29 -5.84
N PRO A 32 7.99 4.91 -5.51
CA PRO A 32 9.30 4.25 -5.40
C PRO A 32 9.36 3.04 -4.44
N SER A 33 8.31 2.79 -3.66
CA SER A 33 8.16 1.62 -2.78
C SER A 33 7.47 0.40 -3.44
N CYS A 34 7.08 0.47 -4.71
CA CYS A 34 6.42 -0.65 -5.39
C CYS A 34 7.41 -1.65 -5.98
N GLN A 35 8.46 -1.99 -5.25
CA GLN A 35 9.50 -2.90 -5.76
C GLN A 35 9.11 -4.36 -5.56
N ALA A 36 9.32 -5.24 -6.56
CA ALA A 36 9.12 -6.67 -6.39
C ALA A 36 10.05 -7.28 -5.32
N ASN A 37 11.13 -6.59 -4.97
CA ASN A 37 12.05 -6.96 -3.90
C ASN A 37 11.59 -6.51 -2.49
N SER A 38 10.39 -5.96 -2.35
CA SER A 38 9.91 -5.36 -1.10
C SER A 38 8.47 -5.75 -0.78
N ALA A 39 8.20 -6.03 0.50
CA ALA A 39 6.90 -6.37 1.06
C ALA A 39 6.05 -5.10 1.22
N THR A 40 5.40 -4.67 0.16
CA THR A 40 4.48 -3.53 0.17
C THR A 40 3.10 -3.93 -0.36
N LEU A 41 2.08 -3.15 0.01
CA LEU A 41 0.73 -3.34 -0.52
C LEU A 41 0.71 -3.25 -2.06
N CYS A 42 1.46 -2.29 -2.62
CA CYS A 42 1.58 -2.14 -4.07
C CYS A 42 2.19 -3.38 -4.74
N ALA A 43 3.25 -3.98 -4.17
CA ALA A 43 3.85 -5.20 -4.70
C ALA A 43 2.86 -6.37 -4.72
N ALA A 44 2.11 -6.55 -3.63
CA ALA A 44 1.09 -7.60 -3.54
C ALA A 44 -0.04 -7.38 -4.56
N THR A 45 -0.50 -6.14 -4.72
CA THR A 45 -1.52 -5.76 -5.70
C THR A 45 -1.05 -5.96 -7.15
N ASN A 46 0.19 -5.57 -7.47
CA ASN A 46 0.78 -5.77 -8.80
C ASN A 46 0.88 -7.25 -9.16
N VAL A 47 1.36 -8.09 -8.23
CA VAL A 47 1.42 -9.53 -8.43
C VAL A 47 0.03 -10.13 -8.66
N LEU A 48 -0.97 -9.75 -7.85
CA LEU A 48 -2.35 -10.19 -8.02
C LEU A 48 -2.90 -9.84 -9.41
N ASN A 49 -2.83 -8.56 -9.78
CA ASN A 49 -3.40 -8.04 -11.03
C ASN A 49 -2.72 -8.65 -12.26
N MET A 50 -1.38 -8.77 -12.24
CA MET A 50 -0.59 -9.37 -13.31
C MET A 50 -1.00 -10.84 -13.54
N VAL A 51 -1.06 -11.62 -12.47
CA VAL A 51 -1.41 -13.05 -12.53
C VAL A 51 -2.85 -13.24 -13.01
N GLN A 52 -3.78 -12.43 -12.51
CA GLN A 52 -5.18 -12.47 -12.96
C GLN A 52 -5.30 -12.08 -14.44
N ALA A 53 -4.61 -11.03 -14.89
CA ALA A 53 -4.64 -10.61 -16.29
C ALA A 53 -4.15 -11.70 -17.25
N VAL A 54 -3.04 -12.39 -16.92
CA VAL A 54 -2.56 -13.53 -17.70
C VAL A 54 -3.55 -14.69 -17.64
N GLY A 55 -4.11 -14.98 -16.46
CA GLY A 55 -5.07 -16.06 -16.29
C GLY A 55 -6.37 -15.85 -17.08
N ASP A 56 -6.92 -14.63 -17.06
CA ASP A 56 -8.10 -14.25 -17.82
C ASP A 56 -7.85 -14.31 -19.33
N ALA A 57 -6.68 -13.86 -19.79
CA ALA A 57 -6.28 -14.01 -21.18
C ALA A 57 -6.23 -15.50 -21.58
N LEU A 58 -5.55 -16.34 -20.78
CA LEU A 58 -5.42 -17.78 -21.03
C LEU A 58 -6.76 -18.52 -20.97
N LYS A 59 -7.79 -18.00 -20.29
CA LYS A 59 -9.09 -18.67 -20.22
C LYS A 59 -9.80 -18.72 -21.57
N GLY A 60 -9.71 -17.64 -22.37
CA GLY A 60 -10.49 -17.48 -23.60
C GLY A 60 -9.70 -17.22 -24.88
N GLY A 61 -8.39 -16.96 -24.80
CA GLY A 61 -7.58 -16.62 -25.96
C GLY A 61 -6.79 -17.78 -26.57
N SER A 62 -6.08 -17.48 -27.67
CA SER A 62 -5.11 -18.38 -28.30
C SER A 62 -3.93 -18.61 -27.36
N VAL A 63 -3.71 -19.85 -26.94
CA VAL A 63 -2.63 -20.24 -26.04
C VAL A 63 -1.29 -19.73 -26.56
N ASP A 64 -0.92 -20.05 -27.79
CA ASP A 64 0.40 -19.70 -28.34
C ASP A 64 0.62 -18.19 -28.42
N GLY A 65 -0.42 -17.42 -28.79
CA GLY A 65 -0.35 -15.97 -28.85
C GLY A 65 -0.14 -15.33 -27.46
N ILE A 66 -0.81 -15.86 -26.44
CA ILE A 66 -0.68 -15.37 -25.06
C ILE A 66 0.67 -15.76 -24.47
N LEU A 67 1.11 -17.01 -24.64
CA LEU A 67 2.43 -17.45 -24.18
C LEU A 67 3.55 -16.65 -24.85
N SER A 68 3.43 -16.34 -26.14
CA SER A 68 4.36 -15.45 -26.84
C SER A 68 4.35 -14.04 -26.25
N THR A 69 3.17 -13.49 -25.94
CA THR A 69 3.03 -12.17 -25.29
C THR A 69 3.66 -12.15 -23.91
N VAL A 70 3.48 -13.22 -23.11
CA VAL A 70 4.14 -13.38 -21.80
C VAL A 70 5.65 -13.40 -21.97
N ASN A 71 6.20 -14.25 -22.86
CA ASN A 71 7.64 -14.33 -23.11
C ASN A 71 8.26 -13.01 -23.60
N ALA A 72 7.49 -12.19 -24.31
CA ALA A 72 7.88 -10.85 -24.74
C ALA A 72 7.79 -9.79 -23.62
N GLY A 73 7.36 -10.17 -22.41
CA GLY A 73 7.17 -9.26 -21.28
C GLY A 73 5.92 -8.38 -21.40
N GLY A 74 5.00 -8.69 -22.31
CA GLY A 74 3.78 -7.89 -22.53
C GLY A 74 2.81 -7.84 -21.35
N PHE A 75 2.97 -8.76 -20.39
CA PHE A 75 2.24 -8.77 -19.11
C PHE A 75 3.09 -8.36 -17.91
N ASN A 76 4.38 -8.03 -18.10
CA ASN A 76 5.18 -7.51 -17.01
C ASN A 76 4.60 -6.18 -16.55
N VAL A 77 4.75 -5.88 -15.27
CA VAL A 77 4.47 -4.52 -14.81
C VAL A 77 5.60 -3.62 -15.30
N VAL A 78 5.27 -2.68 -16.18
CA VAL A 78 6.23 -1.77 -16.82
C VAL A 78 6.51 -0.59 -15.89
N ASP A 79 7.06 -0.89 -14.71
CA ASP A 79 7.38 0.07 -13.66
C ASP A 79 8.89 0.09 -13.33
N GLY A 80 9.67 -0.79 -13.97
CA GLY A 80 11.10 -0.97 -13.68
C GLY A 80 11.37 -1.76 -12.39
N PHE A 81 10.34 -2.34 -11.78
CA PHE A 81 10.41 -2.94 -10.45
C PHE A 81 10.41 -4.48 -10.42
N GLY A 82 10.38 -5.12 -11.58
CA GLY A 82 10.77 -6.53 -11.75
C GLY A 82 9.66 -7.55 -11.49
N PHE A 83 8.39 -7.17 -11.62
CA PHE A 83 7.27 -8.11 -11.59
C PHE A 83 7.12 -8.83 -12.93
N SER A 84 7.15 -10.15 -12.92
CA SER A 84 6.99 -10.98 -14.11
C SER A 84 6.16 -12.23 -13.79
N PRO A 85 5.23 -12.63 -14.68
CA PRO A 85 4.47 -13.85 -14.48
C PRO A 85 5.24 -15.07 -15.00
N PHE A 86 4.99 -16.21 -14.37
CA PHE A 86 5.38 -17.53 -14.82
C PHE A 86 4.13 -18.33 -15.15
N VAL A 87 4.18 -19.08 -16.25
CA VAL A 87 3.07 -19.92 -16.72
C VAL A 87 3.55 -21.35 -16.86
N PHE A 88 2.91 -22.25 -16.12
CA PHE A 88 3.16 -23.69 -16.16
C PHE A 88 2.01 -24.41 -16.84
N GLU A 89 2.31 -25.26 -17.83
CA GLU A 89 1.34 -26.19 -18.38
C GLU A 89 1.27 -27.42 -17.46
N VAL A 90 0.08 -27.69 -16.95
CA VAL A 90 -0.16 -28.67 -15.90
C VAL A 90 -0.27 -30.05 -16.52
N GLN A 91 0.62 -30.94 -16.09
CA GLN A 91 0.62 -32.34 -16.51
C GLN A 91 -0.20 -33.20 -15.54
N THR A 92 -0.41 -34.47 -15.90
CA THR A 92 -1.10 -35.44 -15.03
C THR A 92 -0.44 -35.55 -13.65
N ASN A 93 0.90 -35.57 -13.63
CA ASN A 93 1.67 -35.43 -12.40
C ASN A 93 2.12 -33.98 -12.25
N LEU A 94 1.87 -33.39 -11.09
CA LEU A 94 2.19 -31.99 -10.82
C LEU A 94 3.70 -31.72 -10.89
N SER A 95 4.53 -32.69 -10.48
CA SER A 95 5.99 -32.67 -10.60
C SER A 95 6.50 -32.48 -12.02
N ASP A 96 5.69 -32.90 -13.01
CA ASP A 96 6.06 -32.91 -14.43
C ASP A 96 5.55 -31.65 -15.15
N SER A 97 4.88 -30.74 -14.44
CA SER A 97 4.37 -29.49 -15.01
C SER A 97 5.53 -28.60 -15.46
N LEU A 98 5.51 -28.18 -16.72
CA LEU A 98 6.62 -27.44 -17.35
C LEU A 98 6.29 -25.95 -17.45
N CYS A 99 7.28 -25.10 -17.19
CA CYS A 99 7.20 -23.69 -17.51
C CYS A 99 7.14 -23.52 -19.03
N VAL A 100 6.02 -23.00 -19.54
CA VAL A 100 5.78 -22.80 -20.97
C VAL A 100 5.94 -21.34 -21.40
N ALA A 101 5.85 -20.41 -20.44
CA ALA A 101 6.21 -19.01 -20.66
C ALA A 101 6.62 -18.33 -19.36
N ASN A 102 7.54 -17.38 -19.48
CA ASN A 102 8.00 -16.54 -18.36
C ASN A 102 8.32 -15.14 -18.87
N GLY A 103 7.77 -14.12 -18.21
CA GLY A 103 8.02 -12.71 -18.56
C GLY A 103 9.40 -12.19 -18.19
N ARG A 104 10.20 -12.96 -17.44
CA ARG A 104 11.53 -12.55 -16.96
C ARG A 104 12.67 -13.08 -17.82
N ASN A 105 12.71 -14.40 -18.03
CA ASN A 105 13.79 -15.08 -18.74
C ASN A 105 13.27 -16.36 -19.40
N THR A 106 13.26 -16.39 -20.72
CA THR A 106 12.78 -17.52 -21.52
C THR A 106 13.70 -18.74 -21.44
N SER A 107 14.93 -18.62 -20.90
CA SER A 107 15.80 -19.77 -20.68
C SER A 107 15.28 -20.74 -19.62
N LEU A 108 14.28 -20.33 -18.84
CA LEU A 108 13.58 -21.17 -17.86
C LEU A 108 12.41 -21.96 -18.48
N ASN A 109 12.06 -21.72 -19.75
CA ASN A 109 11.02 -22.48 -20.43
C ASN A 109 11.47 -23.93 -20.65
N GLY A 110 10.55 -24.87 -20.47
CA GLY A 110 10.80 -26.32 -20.57
C GLY A 110 11.30 -26.97 -19.27
N PHE A 111 11.51 -26.20 -18.21
CA PHE A 111 11.87 -26.75 -16.89
C PHE A 111 10.63 -26.93 -16.01
N THR A 112 10.65 -27.96 -15.15
CA THR A 112 9.68 -28.10 -14.06
C THR A 112 9.94 -27.06 -12.97
N VAL A 113 9.03 -26.89 -12.01
CA VAL A 113 9.29 -26.02 -10.85
C VAL A 113 10.57 -26.44 -10.12
N ALA A 114 10.77 -27.74 -9.89
CA ALA A 114 12.00 -28.26 -9.30
C ALA A 114 13.23 -27.96 -10.17
N GLY A 115 13.13 -28.16 -11.49
CA GLY A 115 14.22 -27.83 -12.40
C GLY A 115 14.57 -26.34 -12.47
N ILE A 116 13.58 -25.45 -12.30
CA ILE A 116 13.81 -24.00 -12.17
C ILE A 116 14.52 -23.69 -10.86
N VAL A 117 14.09 -24.30 -9.74
CA VAL A 117 14.75 -24.15 -8.45
C VAL A 117 16.21 -24.59 -8.55
N ASP A 118 16.49 -25.77 -9.11
CA ASP A 118 17.86 -26.28 -9.29
C ASP A 118 18.73 -25.36 -10.18
N LYS A 119 18.12 -24.65 -11.13
CA LYS A 119 18.81 -23.72 -12.03
C LYS A 119 19.08 -22.35 -11.42
N LEU A 120 18.21 -21.92 -10.52
CA LEU A 120 18.27 -20.60 -9.92
C LEU A 120 18.88 -20.61 -8.52
N VAL A 121 18.95 -21.77 -7.87
CA VAL A 121 19.16 -21.86 -6.43
C VAL A 121 19.98 -23.09 -6.03
N ASP A 122 20.86 -22.92 -5.04
CA ASP A 122 21.56 -23.99 -4.31
C ASP A 122 20.75 -24.43 -3.06
N THR A 123 19.45 -24.09 -2.99
CA THR A 123 18.58 -24.45 -1.86
C THR A 123 17.39 -25.27 -2.30
N ASP A 124 17.15 -26.33 -1.56
CA ASP A 124 16.00 -27.21 -1.69
C ASP A 124 14.68 -26.47 -1.41
N GLN A 125 13.71 -26.57 -2.31
CA GLN A 125 12.35 -26.01 -2.21
C GLN A 125 11.30 -27.13 -2.09
N LEU A 126 11.58 -28.14 -1.26
CA LEU A 126 10.62 -29.22 -1.01
C LEU A 126 9.25 -28.64 -0.62
N GLY A 127 8.20 -29.08 -1.32
CA GLY A 127 6.81 -28.73 -1.03
C GLY A 127 6.31 -27.43 -1.69
N LEU A 128 7.13 -26.69 -2.45
CA LEU A 128 6.66 -25.48 -3.15
C LEU A 128 5.47 -25.78 -4.07
N LEU A 129 5.57 -26.85 -4.85
CA LEU A 129 4.45 -27.30 -5.69
C LEU A 129 3.23 -27.58 -4.83
N ASP A 130 3.35 -28.38 -3.77
CA ASP A 130 2.22 -28.71 -2.91
C ASP A 130 1.57 -27.47 -2.29
N GLU A 131 2.36 -26.47 -1.91
CA GLU A 131 1.86 -25.19 -1.38
C GLU A 131 1.13 -24.36 -2.45
N MET A 132 1.68 -24.28 -3.66
CA MET A 132 1.02 -23.64 -4.81
C MET A 132 -0.32 -24.30 -5.13
N TRP A 133 -0.38 -25.63 -5.06
CA TRP A 133 -1.56 -26.40 -5.45
C TRP A 133 -2.63 -26.50 -4.37
N SER A 134 -2.24 -26.42 -3.10
CA SER A 134 -3.18 -26.48 -1.96
C SER A 134 -3.75 -25.11 -1.57
N SER A 135 -3.21 -24.01 -2.09
CA SER A 135 -3.70 -22.68 -1.80
C SER A 135 -5.09 -22.42 -2.40
N GLU A 136 -6.12 -22.39 -1.55
CA GLU A 136 -7.51 -22.11 -1.98
C GLU A 136 -7.73 -20.66 -2.43
N ASP A 137 -6.99 -19.72 -1.83
CA ASP A 137 -7.09 -18.29 -2.11
C ASP A 137 -6.00 -17.78 -3.07
N GLY A 138 -5.09 -18.65 -3.49
CA GLY A 138 -4.01 -18.41 -4.44
C GLY A 138 -2.72 -17.88 -3.80
N TRP A 139 -2.73 -17.47 -2.52
CA TRP A 139 -1.53 -16.98 -1.84
C TRP A 139 -0.72 -18.12 -1.22
N PHE A 140 0.59 -18.09 -1.41
CA PHE A 140 1.54 -19.08 -0.84
C PHE A 140 2.88 -18.42 -0.53
N ARG A 141 3.69 -19.05 0.31
CA ARG A 141 5.03 -18.60 0.63
C ARG A 141 6.07 -19.54 0.05
N PHE A 142 7.23 -19.02 -0.32
CA PHE A 142 8.36 -19.84 -0.75
C PHE A 142 9.68 -19.14 -0.49
N ILE A 143 10.82 -19.78 -0.72
CA ILE A 143 12.14 -19.16 -0.57
C ILE A 143 12.82 -19.09 -1.93
N TRP A 144 13.41 -17.96 -2.26
CA TRP A 144 14.03 -17.74 -3.56
C TRP A 144 15.29 -16.88 -3.40
N LEU A 145 16.33 -17.17 -4.16
CA LEU A 145 17.53 -16.33 -4.21
C LEU A 145 17.24 -15.08 -5.02
N ALA A 146 17.25 -13.93 -4.37
CA ALA A 146 17.15 -12.67 -5.10
C ALA A 146 18.32 -12.56 -6.08
N GLU A 147 18.03 -12.45 -7.37
CA GLU A 147 19.03 -12.39 -8.47
C GLU A 147 20.06 -11.25 -8.28
N THR A 148 19.73 -10.25 -7.48
CA THR A 148 20.49 -9.00 -7.35
C THR A 148 21.29 -8.87 -6.04
N ALA A 149 21.24 -9.85 -5.13
CA ALA A 149 21.90 -9.72 -3.82
C ALA A 149 22.60 -11.01 -3.40
N ASN A 150 23.94 -10.96 -3.34
CA ASN A 150 24.84 -11.85 -2.60
C ASN A 150 24.19 -13.10 -1.99
N SER A 151 23.93 -14.14 -2.79
CA SER A 151 23.71 -15.56 -2.40
C SER A 151 22.89 -15.89 -1.13
N VAL A 152 22.09 -14.98 -0.57
CA VAL A 152 21.25 -15.23 0.62
C VAL A 152 19.82 -15.48 0.16
N PRO A 153 19.28 -16.69 0.38
CA PRO A 153 17.89 -16.97 0.06
C PRO A 153 16.96 -16.11 0.92
N TYR A 154 15.96 -15.50 0.30
CA TYR A 154 14.95 -14.71 0.99
C TYR A 154 13.54 -15.29 0.78
N PRO A 155 12.66 -15.21 1.79
CA PRO A 155 11.29 -15.63 1.60
C PRO A 155 10.58 -14.69 0.62
N HIS A 156 9.75 -15.26 -0.24
CA HIS A 156 8.88 -14.58 -1.18
C HIS A 156 7.43 -14.98 -0.91
N ASN A 157 6.52 -14.08 -1.24
CA ASN A 157 5.11 -14.35 -1.30
C ASN A 157 4.71 -14.51 -2.76
N GLY A 158 4.11 -15.64 -3.09
CA GLY A 158 3.54 -15.93 -4.38
C GLY A 158 2.04 -15.74 -4.38
N TYR A 159 1.50 -15.35 -5.53
CA TYR A 159 0.09 -15.50 -5.85
C TYR A 159 -0.02 -16.31 -7.14
N GLY A 160 -0.91 -17.30 -7.16
CA GLY A 160 -1.14 -18.11 -8.34
C GLY A 160 -2.59 -18.48 -8.56
N VAL A 161 -2.91 -18.76 -9.83
CA VAL A 161 -4.25 -19.17 -10.26
C VAL A 161 -4.16 -20.34 -11.22
N LYS A 162 -5.04 -21.32 -11.01
CA LYS A 162 -5.26 -22.43 -11.95
C LYS A 162 -6.28 -22.01 -13.01
N VAL A 163 -5.94 -22.19 -14.28
CA VAL A 163 -6.75 -21.78 -15.42
C VAL A 163 -6.93 -22.94 -16.38
N THR A 164 -8.18 -23.23 -16.76
CA THR A 164 -8.47 -24.14 -17.87
C THR A 164 -8.79 -23.30 -19.10
N ASN A 165 -7.98 -23.43 -20.16
CA ASN A 165 -8.23 -22.75 -21.42
C ASN A 165 -9.42 -23.41 -22.13
N ALA A 166 -10.43 -22.61 -22.50
CA ALA A 166 -11.68 -23.12 -23.07
C ALA A 166 -11.51 -23.71 -24.48
N ILE A 167 -10.44 -23.34 -25.20
CA ILE A 167 -10.23 -23.73 -26.61
C ILE A 167 -9.44 -25.04 -26.70
N SER A 168 -8.31 -25.10 -26.01
CA SER A 168 -7.38 -26.23 -26.03
C SER A 168 -7.69 -27.29 -24.98
N SER A 169 -8.56 -26.98 -24.01
CA SER A 169 -8.79 -27.78 -22.79
C SER A 169 -7.53 -27.99 -21.93
N LYS A 170 -6.41 -27.34 -22.26
CA LYS A 170 -5.20 -27.38 -21.45
C LYS A 170 -5.42 -26.65 -20.13
N VAL A 171 -4.73 -27.14 -19.11
CA VAL A 171 -4.74 -26.54 -17.78
C VAL A 171 -3.39 -25.86 -17.57
N PHE A 172 -3.45 -24.62 -17.09
CA PHE A 172 -2.29 -23.80 -16.78
C PHE A 172 -2.31 -23.42 -15.30
N TYR A 173 -1.13 -23.23 -14.73
CA TYR A 173 -0.95 -22.53 -13.47
C TYR A 173 -0.14 -21.27 -13.74
N VAL A 174 -0.73 -20.12 -13.46
CA VAL A 174 -0.09 -18.81 -13.61
C VAL A 174 0.29 -18.34 -12.23
N PHE A 175 1.51 -17.88 -12.03
CA PHE A 175 1.88 -17.23 -10.78
C PHE A 175 2.87 -16.09 -10.95
N GLY A 176 2.93 -15.25 -9.93
CA GLY A 176 3.89 -14.17 -9.76
C GLY A 176 4.27 -14.07 -8.30
N ALA A 177 5.33 -13.34 -8.00
CA ALA A 177 5.80 -13.23 -6.63
C ALA A 177 6.49 -11.90 -6.34
N TYR A 178 6.58 -11.59 -5.05
CA TYR A 178 7.37 -10.48 -4.52
C TYR A 178 8.09 -10.91 -3.23
N SER A 179 9.18 -10.25 -2.89
CA SER A 179 9.95 -10.56 -1.70
C SER A 179 9.22 -10.16 -0.43
N THR A 180 9.35 -10.97 0.60
CA THR A 180 8.89 -10.62 1.97
C THR A 180 9.83 -9.65 2.68
N ARG A 181 10.92 -9.22 2.03
CA ARG A 181 11.84 -8.24 2.59
C ARG A 181 11.09 -6.95 2.87
N ARG A 182 11.16 -6.46 4.10
CA ARG A 182 10.55 -5.19 4.47
C ARG A 182 11.17 -4.05 3.66
N LEU A 183 10.34 -3.13 3.20
CA LEU A 183 10.82 -1.84 2.71
C LEU A 183 11.69 -1.20 3.81
N GLU A 184 12.88 -0.74 3.45
CA GLU A 184 13.83 -0.19 4.41
C GLU A 184 13.21 1.00 5.15
N ARG A 185 13.28 0.96 6.48
CA ARG A 185 12.73 2.01 7.33
C ARG A 185 13.74 3.14 7.47
N LEU A 186 13.30 4.36 7.18
CA LEU A 186 14.12 5.56 7.33
C LEU A 186 14.17 5.95 8.81
N HIS A 187 15.31 5.68 9.45
CA HIS A 187 15.63 6.10 10.81
C HIS A 187 14.45 5.98 11.79
N ALA A 188 13.83 4.80 11.87
CA ALA A 188 12.57 4.62 12.61
C ALA A 188 12.61 5.15 14.06
N LEU A 189 13.75 5.03 14.74
CA LEU A 189 13.94 5.56 16.10
C LEU A 189 14.03 7.08 16.18
N ASN A 190 14.42 7.76 15.10
CA ASN A 190 14.57 9.21 15.03
C ASN A 190 13.40 9.89 14.30
N CYS A 191 12.45 9.12 13.77
CA CYS A 191 11.30 9.66 13.05
C CYS A 191 10.16 10.01 14.02
N PRO A 192 9.77 11.30 14.17
CA PRO A 192 8.81 11.71 15.18
C PRO A 192 7.38 11.36 14.76
N THR A 193 6.76 10.41 15.45
CA THR A 193 5.35 10.02 15.25
C THR A 193 4.34 11.03 15.80
N SER A 194 4.81 12.02 16.56
CA SER A 194 4.00 13.13 17.08
C SER A 194 3.72 14.23 16.04
N THR A 195 4.34 14.16 14.86
CA THR A 195 4.23 15.16 13.79
C THR A 195 4.25 14.50 12.41
N ALA A 196 3.84 15.23 11.37
CA ALA A 196 4.03 14.82 9.99
C ALA A 196 5.50 14.98 9.57
N ALA A 197 6.10 13.90 9.08
CA ALA A 197 7.47 13.83 8.59
C ALA A 197 7.55 12.83 7.44
N LEU A 198 8.34 13.10 6.40
CA LEU A 198 8.48 12.20 5.24
C LEU A 198 8.86 10.75 5.63
N CYS A 199 9.73 10.59 6.62
CA CYS A 199 10.11 9.27 7.12
C CYS A 199 8.90 8.48 7.67
N ASN A 200 7.86 9.14 8.19
CA ASN A 200 6.67 8.46 8.67
C ASN A 200 5.91 7.78 7.53
N ILE A 201 5.87 8.40 6.34
CA ILE A 201 5.17 7.85 5.16
C ILE A 201 5.79 6.49 4.78
N VAL A 202 7.13 6.47 4.66
CA VAL A 202 7.89 5.27 4.31
C VAL A 202 7.81 4.20 5.41
N ASN A 203 8.00 4.59 6.66
CA ASN A 203 8.00 3.67 7.80
C ASN A 203 6.64 2.98 7.97
N ILE A 204 5.55 3.72 7.83
CA ILE A 204 4.21 3.15 7.92
C ILE A 204 3.92 2.20 6.76
N ARG A 205 4.25 2.57 5.53
CA ARG A 205 4.10 1.67 4.37
C ARG A 205 4.90 0.37 4.56
N SER A 206 6.12 0.47 5.11
CA SER A 206 6.93 -0.69 5.48
C SER A 206 6.25 -1.58 6.52
N ILE A 207 5.74 -0.99 7.62
CA ILE A 207 5.07 -1.73 8.70
C ILE A 207 3.79 -2.42 8.19
N VAL A 208 2.93 -1.68 7.48
CA VAL A 208 1.64 -2.19 6.98
C VAL A 208 1.86 -3.23 5.87
N GLY A 209 2.79 -3.01 4.95
CA GLY A 209 3.12 -3.97 3.89
C GLY A 209 3.67 -5.28 4.45
N ASP A 210 4.50 -5.21 5.49
CA ASP A 210 5.01 -6.37 6.21
C ASP A 210 3.91 -7.14 6.97
N ALA A 211 3.02 -6.41 7.65
CA ALA A 211 1.86 -7.00 8.31
C ALA A 211 0.94 -7.71 7.31
N LEU A 212 0.58 -7.03 6.21
CA LEU A 212 -0.24 -7.58 5.14
C LEU A 212 0.38 -8.85 4.54
N THR A 213 1.68 -8.81 4.24
CA THR A 213 2.45 -9.93 3.70
C THR A 213 2.36 -11.17 4.60
N GLN A 214 2.43 -10.99 5.92
CA GLN A 214 2.26 -12.09 6.87
C GLN A 214 0.82 -12.55 7.01
N MET A 215 -0.15 -11.64 6.91
CA MET A 215 -1.57 -12.01 6.91
C MET A 215 -1.94 -12.80 5.65
N LEU A 216 -1.42 -12.43 4.48
CA LEU A 216 -1.64 -13.10 3.19
C LEU A 216 -1.05 -14.50 3.13
N THR A 217 -0.01 -14.79 3.92
CA THR A 217 0.68 -16.09 3.92
C THR A 217 0.53 -16.87 5.21
N ALA A 218 -0.36 -16.43 6.10
CA ALA A 218 -0.78 -17.27 7.20
C ALA A 218 -1.37 -18.58 6.60
N PRO A 219 -0.86 -19.77 6.97
CA PRO A 219 -1.34 -21.05 6.45
C PRO A 219 -2.73 -21.41 7.00
N ASP A 220 -3.04 -20.92 8.21
CA ASP A 220 -4.29 -21.19 8.89
C ASP A 220 -4.69 -20.03 9.82
N LEU A 221 -5.90 -20.12 10.37
CA LEU A 221 -6.47 -19.13 11.28
C LEU A 221 -5.69 -19.03 12.60
N GLN A 222 -5.08 -20.12 13.06
CA GLN A 222 -4.28 -20.10 14.29
C GLN A 222 -3.04 -19.23 14.10
N ARG A 223 -2.31 -19.41 13.00
CA ARG A 223 -1.13 -18.59 12.69
C ARG A 223 -1.47 -17.11 12.50
N LEU A 224 -2.63 -16.82 11.92
CA LEU A 224 -3.13 -15.44 11.81
C LEU A 224 -3.41 -14.82 13.19
N ARG A 225 -3.98 -15.59 14.14
CA ARG A 225 -4.20 -15.14 15.53
C ARG A 225 -2.89 -14.95 16.30
N GLU A 226 -1.91 -15.83 16.09
CA GLU A 226 -0.55 -15.67 16.64
C GLU A 226 0.09 -14.37 16.16
N LEU A 227 -0.07 -14.02 14.88
CA LEU A 227 0.38 -12.75 14.33
C LEU A 227 -0.26 -11.55 15.04
N PHE A 228 -1.59 -11.54 15.22
CA PHE A 228 -2.27 -10.45 15.95
C PHE A 228 -1.84 -10.37 17.42
N THR A 229 -1.58 -11.52 18.04
CA THR A 229 -1.03 -11.61 19.39
C THR A 229 0.38 -11.01 19.45
N ASP A 230 1.25 -11.32 18.49
CA ASP A 230 2.61 -10.76 18.38
C ASP A 230 2.58 -9.24 18.14
N MET A 231 1.65 -8.73 17.33
CA MET A 231 1.45 -7.28 17.14
C MET A 231 1.14 -6.55 18.45
N THR A 232 0.35 -7.16 19.35
CA THR A 232 -0.10 -6.53 20.61
C THR A 232 0.83 -6.80 21.78
N PHE A 233 1.26 -8.05 21.96
CA PHE A 233 1.99 -8.53 23.14
C PHE A 233 3.40 -9.00 22.83
N GLY A 234 3.75 -9.15 21.54
CA GLY A 234 5.09 -9.53 21.12
C GLY A 234 6.15 -8.57 21.66
N THR A 235 7.30 -9.15 22.00
CA THR A 235 8.52 -8.44 22.42
C THR A 235 9.28 -7.87 21.24
N SER A 236 8.93 -8.30 20.02
CA SER A 236 9.51 -7.80 18.79
C SER A 236 9.21 -6.31 18.60
N THR A 237 10.23 -5.52 18.30
CA THR A 237 10.06 -4.11 17.90
C THR A 237 9.43 -3.97 16.52
N ARG A 238 9.29 -5.07 15.75
CA ARG A 238 8.76 -5.10 14.38
C ARG A 238 7.47 -4.28 14.22
N TRP A 239 6.57 -4.35 15.20
CA TRP A 239 5.24 -3.74 15.19
C TRP A 239 5.13 -2.46 16.02
N LYS A 240 6.15 -2.11 16.81
CA LYS A 240 6.09 -1.07 17.84
C LYS A 240 7.32 -0.13 17.88
N GLU A 241 8.15 -0.17 16.85
CA GLU A 241 9.37 0.63 16.76
C GLU A 241 9.06 2.13 16.68
N GLY A 242 9.92 3.01 17.22
CA GLY A 242 9.83 4.47 16.97
C GLY A 242 8.54 5.15 17.45
N GLY A 243 7.75 4.50 18.31
CA GLY A 243 6.42 5.00 18.72
C GLY A 243 5.29 4.69 17.73
N TYR A 244 5.58 4.06 16.60
CA TYR A 244 4.57 3.44 15.76
C TYR A 244 3.91 2.28 16.52
N TYR A 245 2.70 1.93 16.12
CA TYR A 245 2.09 0.67 16.52
C TYR A 245 1.14 0.19 15.42
N THR A 246 1.15 -1.11 15.17
CA THR A 246 0.20 -1.75 14.26
C THR A 246 -1.11 -2.07 14.98
N TYR A 247 -2.22 -1.88 14.30
CA TYR A 247 -3.53 -2.33 14.75
C TYR A 247 -4.23 -3.14 13.65
N ALA A 248 -5.10 -4.08 14.06
CA ALA A 248 -5.88 -4.90 13.15
C ALA A 248 -7.30 -5.10 13.65
N TYR A 249 -8.26 -5.18 12.74
CA TYR A 249 -9.68 -5.40 13.02
C TYR A 249 -10.29 -6.39 12.03
N GLU A 250 -11.33 -7.10 12.46
CA GLU A 250 -12.28 -7.76 11.55
C GLU A 250 -13.23 -6.70 10.94
N PHE A 251 -13.70 -6.91 9.71
CA PHE A 251 -14.76 -6.10 9.10
C PHE A 251 -15.61 -6.89 8.09
N GLY A 252 -16.78 -6.36 7.73
CA GLY A 252 -17.70 -6.94 6.75
C GLY A 252 -18.85 -7.76 7.36
N GLU A 253 -19.70 -8.32 6.50
CA GLU A 253 -20.95 -9.01 6.89
C GLU A 253 -20.72 -10.22 7.79
N ASP A 254 -19.62 -10.95 7.57
CA ASP A 254 -19.26 -12.16 8.33
C ASP A 254 -18.44 -11.87 9.59
N SER A 255 -18.40 -10.60 10.04
CA SER A 255 -17.41 -10.15 11.01
C SER A 255 -18.03 -9.58 12.29
N ARG A 256 -17.25 -9.56 13.37
CA ARG A 256 -17.68 -8.96 14.65
C ARG A 256 -17.32 -7.48 14.75
N ASN A 257 -16.62 -6.92 13.75
CA ASN A 257 -16.12 -5.54 13.77
C ASN A 257 -15.27 -5.21 15.01
N ILE A 258 -14.49 -6.18 15.51
CA ILE A 258 -13.70 -6.06 16.74
C ILE A 258 -12.22 -5.83 16.47
N CYS A 259 -11.56 -5.22 17.46
CA CYS A 259 -10.12 -5.06 17.51
C CYS A 259 -9.43 -6.40 17.82
N LEU A 260 -8.50 -6.81 16.95
CA LEU A 260 -7.71 -8.04 17.08
C LEU A 260 -6.27 -7.77 17.51
N ALA A 261 -5.74 -6.61 17.12
CA ALA A 261 -4.42 -6.17 17.51
C ALA A 261 -4.40 -4.67 17.78
N GLN A 262 -3.71 -4.27 18.86
CA GLN A 262 -3.55 -2.87 19.22
C GLN A 262 -2.46 -2.66 20.27
N ARG A 263 -1.95 -1.44 20.41
CA ARG A 263 -1.00 -1.09 21.49
C ARG A 263 -1.61 -1.23 22.89
N VAL A 264 -2.90 -0.90 23.05
CA VAL A 264 -3.60 -0.95 24.33
C VAL A 264 -4.32 -2.29 24.43
N GLY A 265 -3.75 -3.23 25.20
CA GLY A 265 -4.27 -4.60 25.27
C GLY A 265 -5.71 -4.72 25.79
N SER A 266 -6.18 -3.76 26.60
CA SER A 266 -7.57 -3.74 27.08
C SER A 266 -8.60 -3.36 26.01
N TRP A 267 -8.16 -2.96 24.80
CA TRP A 267 -9.05 -2.70 23.66
C TRP A 267 -9.30 -3.94 22.80
N LEU A 268 -8.56 -5.03 23.01
CA LEU A 268 -8.79 -6.27 22.27
C LEU A 268 -10.21 -6.80 22.53
N GLY A 269 -10.91 -7.17 21.47
CA GLY A 269 -12.30 -7.62 21.53
C GLY A 269 -13.35 -6.51 21.56
N LEU A 270 -12.95 -5.24 21.74
CA LEU A 270 -13.86 -4.11 21.63
C LEU A 270 -14.08 -3.72 20.17
N THR A 271 -15.26 -3.19 19.87
CA THR A 271 -15.52 -2.51 18.60
C THR A 271 -14.90 -1.10 18.64
N MET A 272 -14.73 -0.46 17.48
CA MET A 272 -14.24 0.93 17.43
C MET A 272 -15.14 1.90 18.23
N PRO A 273 -16.49 1.82 18.19
CA PRO A 273 -17.37 2.56 19.11
C PRO A 273 -17.04 2.33 20.59
N GLY A 274 -16.84 1.07 21.01
CA GLY A 274 -16.50 0.75 22.40
C GLY A 274 -15.14 1.30 22.83
N ILE A 275 -14.17 1.34 21.91
CA ILE A 275 -12.87 2.00 22.16
C ILE A 275 -13.07 3.51 22.36
N PHE A 276 -13.85 4.16 21.49
CA PHE A 276 -14.14 5.59 21.59
C PHE A 276 -14.83 5.93 22.91
N GLU A 277 -15.83 5.13 23.31
CA GLU A 277 -16.48 5.24 24.61
C GLU A 277 -15.48 5.14 25.76
N SER A 278 -14.56 4.16 25.72
CA SER A 278 -13.55 3.94 26.77
C SER A 278 -12.57 5.11 26.95
N VAL A 279 -12.45 5.99 25.96
CA VAL A 279 -11.59 7.19 25.99
C VAL A 279 -12.38 8.50 26.03
N ASN A 280 -13.68 8.46 26.35
CA ASN A 280 -14.58 9.61 26.39
C ASN A 280 -14.66 10.38 25.05
N LEU A 281 -14.70 9.65 23.93
CA LEU A 281 -15.05 10.18 22.61
C LEU A 281 -16.45 9.69 22.21
N ASN A 282 -17.11 10.42 21.31
CA ASN A 282 -18.44 10.03 20.81
C ASN A 282 -18.36 8.66 20.09
N PRO A 283 -19.09 7.63 20.54
CA PRO A 283 -19.11 6.31 19.91
C PRO A 283 -19.53 6.33 18.43
N ASP A 284 -20.38 7.27 18.01
CA ASP A 284 -20.80 7.43 16.61
C ASP A 284 -19.62 7.80 15.70
N LEU A 285 -18.66 8.59 16.22
CA LEU A 285 -17.42 8.88 15.50
C LEU A 285 -16.57 7.60 15.35
N GLY A 286 -16.59 6.73 16.35
CA GLY A 286 -15.94 5.41 16.28
C GLY A 286 -16.59 4.52 15.23
N ALA A 287 -17.93 4.51 15.14
CA ALA A 287 -18.66 3.78 14.11
C ALA A 287 -18.34 4.31 12.70
N GLY A 288 -18.38 5.63 12.53
CA GLY A 288 -18.02 6.29 11.28
C GLY A 288 -16.58 6.00 10.85
N LEU A 289 -15.63 6.03 11.80
CA LEU A 289 -14.23 5.72 11.54
C LEU A 289 -14.04 4.27 11.11
N HIS A 290 -14.71 3.32 11.77
CA HIS A 290 -14.65 1.92 11.37
C HIS A 290 -15.25 1.70 9.96
N GLY A 291 -16.35 2.37 9.64
CA GLY A 291 -16.94 2.34 8.30
C GLY A 291 -15.97 2.86 7.24
N LEU A 292 -15.32 3.99 7.51
CA LEU A 292 -14.30 4.57 6.63
C LEU A 292 -13.11 3.63 6.44
N PHE A 293 -12.53 3.11 7.53
CA PHE A 293 -11.40 2.17 7.45
C PHE A 293 -11.76 0.90 6.69
N SER A 294 -12.96 0.36 6.91
CA SER A 294 -13.45 -0.83 6.22
C SER A 294 -13.65 -0.56 4.72
N SER A 295 -14.19 0.61 4.36
CA SER A 295 -14.37 1.03 2.97
C SER A 295 -13.02 1.19 2.27
N ASP A 296 -12.08 1.94 2.84
CA ASP A 296 -10.75 2.17 2.26
C ASP A 296 -9.98 0.86 2.13
N SER A 297 -10.04 0.03 3.15
CA SER A 297 -9.41 -1.30 3.14
C SER A 297 -10.04 -2.21 2.10
N ALA A 298 -11.35 -2.11 1.87
CA ALA A 298 -12.08 -2.79 0.80
C ALA A 298 -11.96 -2.11 -0.59
N GLY A 299 -11.30 -0.96 -0.69
CA GLY A 299 -11.07 -0.23 -1.94
C GLY A 299 -9.63 -0.35 -2.44
N GLY A 300 -8.69 -0.55 -1.53
CA GLY A 300 -7.28 -0.65 -1.88
C GLY A 300 -6.33 -0.89 -0.72
N GLY A 301 -6.81 -0.58 0.48
CA GLY A 301 -5.99 0.20 1.38
C GLY A 301 -5.94 1.66 0.92
N GLY A 302 -5.37 2.51 1.77
CA GLY A 302 -5.37 3.96 1.54
C GLY A 302 -4.91 4.73 2.77
N TRP A 303 -4.81 6.04 2.64
CA TRP A 303 -4.55 6.92 3.77
C TRP A 303 -5.83 7.57 4.27
N THR A 304 -6.02 7.50 5.58
CA THR A 304 -7.22 8.03 6.22
C THR A 304 -6.83 8.96 7.35
N GLN A 305 -7.43 10.15 7.39
CA GLN A 305 -7.31 11.08 8.50
C GLN A 305 -8.49 10.96 9.46
N TYR A 306 -8.22 11.06 10.76
CA TYR A 306 -9.22 10.91 11.81
C TYR A 306 -8.77 11.57 13.12
N LEU A 307 -9.72 11.79 14.03
CA LEU A 307 -9.41 12.20 15.41
C LEU A 307 -9.12 10.98 16.27
N TRP A 308 -8.07 11.05 17.08
CA TRP A 308 -7.67 9.95 17.96
C TRP A 308 -7.29 10.42 19.36
N ARG A 309 -7.52 9.57 20.34
CA ARG A 309 -7.13 9.78 21.74
C ARG A 309 -6.78 8.44 22.37
N THR A 310 -5.80 8.42 23.28
CA THR A 310 -5.33 7.18 23.94
C THR A 310 -5.88 6.99 25.35
N ASN A 311 -6.30 8.05 26.02
CA ASN A 311 -6.98 8.01 27.32
C ASN A 311 -7.84 9.27 27.51
N PRO A 312 -8.84 9.26 28.40
CA PRO A 312 -9.75 10.40 28.60
C PRO A 312 -9.07 11.75 28.90
N SER A 313 -7.93 11.74 29.57
CA SER A 313 -7.22 12.94 30.04
C SER A 313 -6.43 13.65 28.93
N ASN A 314 -6.09 12.95 27.85
CA ASN A 314 -5.37 13.52 26.73
C ASN A 314 -6.33 14.26 25.79
N PRO A 315 -5.93 15.40 25.17
CA PRO A 315 -6.69 15.98 24.09
C PRO A 315 -6.74 15.00 22.90
N ALA A 316 -7.85 15.01 22.14
CA ALA A 316 -7.88 14.31 20.87
C ALA A 316 -6.95 15.02 19.87
N THR A 317 -6.18 14.25 19.11
CA THR A 317 -5.25 14.75 18.10
C THR A 317 -5.66 14.26 16.72
N SER A 318 -5.47 15.11 15.71
CA SER A 318 -5.57 14.66 14.32
C SER A 318 -4.49 13.61 14.04
N LYS A 319 -4.89 12.50 13.45
CA LYS A 319 -4.03 11.40 13.03
C LYS A 319 -4.26 11.08 11.59
N VAL A 320 -3.23 10.51 10.97
CA VAL A 320 -3.34 9.86 9.68
C VAL A 320 -2.86 8.42 9.83
N SER A 321 -3.51 7.48 9.14
CA SER A 321 -3.06 6.10 9.04
C SER A 321 -3.05 5.64 7.60
N PHE A 322 -2.09 4.76 7.28
CA PHE A 322 -2.19 3.93 6.09
C PHE A 322 -2.82 2.61 6.48
N LEU A 323 -3.75 2.14 5.66
CA LEU A 323 -4.52 0.91 5.85
C LEU A 323 -4.27 -0.05 4.70
N ALA A 324 -4.40 -1.34 4.97
CA ALA A 324 -4.50 -2.38 3.96
C ALA A 324 -5.58 -3.40 4.38
N GLY A 325 -6.37 -3.86 3.42
CA GLY A 325 -7.39 -4.90 3.62
C GLY A 325 -6.94 -6.26 3.07
N VAL A 326 -7.40 -7.33 3.72
CA VAL A 326 -7.22 -8.71 3.25
C VAL A 326 -8.42 -9.56 3.66
N ARG A 327 -8.83 -10.52 2.82
CA ARG A 327 -9.80 -11.56 3.19
C ARG A 327 -9.09 -12.90 3.29
N ARG A 328 -9.10 -13.53 4.48
CA ARG A 328 -8.54 -14.86 4.74
C ARG A 328 -9.52 -15.68 5.57
N PHE A 329 -9.61 -16.98 5.30
CA PHE A 329 -10.43 -17.91 6.10
C PHE A 329 -11.89 -17.45 6.26
N GLY A 330 -12.47 -16.90 5.20
CA GLY A 330 -13.85 -16.39 5.19
C GLY A 330 -14.08 -15.05 5.89
N VAL A 331 -13.06 -14.44 6.50
CA VAL A 331 -13.17 -13.18 7.25
C VAL A 331 -12.36 -12.08 6.57
N SER A 332 -12.91 -10.87 6.51
CA SER A 332 -12.16 -9.70 6.04
C SER A 332 -11.52 -8.99 7.24
N TYR A 333 -10.27 -8.57 7.06
CA TYR A 333 -9.46 -7.90 8.06
C TYR A 333 -8.84 -6.65 7.46
N TYR A 334 -8.75 -5.58 8.25
CA TYR A 334 -7.86 -4.49 7.91
C TYR A 334 -6.74 -4.37 8.94
N VAL A 335 -5.58 -3.94 8.46
CA VAL A 335 -4.41 -3.64 9.27
C VAL A 335 -3.92 -2.23 8.96
N GLY A 336 -3.51 -1.51 9.99
CA GLY A 336 -3.09 -0.12 9.86
C GLY A 336 -2.00 0.29 10.83
N THR A 337 -1.33 1.38 10.51
CA THR A 337 -0.39 2.10 11.40
C THR A 337 -0.55 3.59 11.12
N GLY A 338 -0.33 4.45 12.11
CA GLY A 338 -0.50 5.90 11.97
C GLY A 338 0.49 6.76 12.75
N PHE A 339 0.51 8.05 12.42
CA PHE A 339 1.19 9.13 13.17
C PHE A 339 0.24 10.33 13.31
N ASN A 340 0.62 11.32 14.11
CA ASN A 340 -0.17 12.53 14.27
C ASN A 340 -0.04 13.44 13.05
N HIS A 341 -1.18 13.85 12.47
CA HIS A 341 -1.21 14.80 11.38
C HIS A 341 -1.08 16.23 11.94
N VAL A 342 0.13 16.54 12.41
CA VAL A 342 0.49 17.83 13.03
C VAL A 342 1.81 18.29 12.43
N ARG A 343 1.86 19.51 11.91
CA ARG A 343 3.11 20.09 11.39
C ARG A 343 4.16 20.23 12.51
N GLN A 344 5.43 19.99 12.21
CA GLN A 344 6.48 20.32 13.18
C GLN A 344 6.48 21.84 13.47
N PRO A 345 6.76 22.24 14.72
CA PRO A 345 6.96 23.64 15.03
C PRO A 345 8.08 24.25 14.18
N ARG A 346 7.95 25.53 13.84
CA ARG A 346 9.01 26.27 13.14
C ARG A 346 10.29 26.22 13.96
N LEU A 347 11.39 25.82 13.32
CA LEU A 347 12.72 25.95 13.90
C LEU A 347 13.26 27.35 13.66
N ALA A 348 13.67 28.01 14.74
CA ALA A 348 14.36 29.29 14.69
C ALA A 348 15.84 29.10 14.29
N GLY A 349 16.41 30.10 13.62
CA GLY A 349 17.84 30.14 13.31
C GLY A 349 18.68 30.65 14.50
N PRO A 350 20.02 30.67 14.39
CA PRO A 350 20.94 31.13 15.46
C PRO A 350 20.67 32.56 15.95
N ALA A 351 20.07 33.40 15.11
CA ALA A 351 19.68 34.77 15.45
C ALA A 351 18.17 34.93 15.69
N CYS A 352 17.48 33.85 16.09
CA CYS A 352 16.02 33.75 16.18
C CYS A 352 15.27 34.06 14.88
N ASN A 353 15.99 34.23 13.76
CA ASN A 353 15.44 34.47 12.44
C ASN A 353 15.76 33.29 11.54
N CYS A 354 14.72 32.65 11.02
CA CYS A 354 14.83 31.66 9.95
C CYS A 354 13.92 32.10 8.81
N ASN A 355 14.46 32.38 7.63
CA ASN A 355 13.69 32.84 6.49
C ASN A 355 14.02 32.05 5.22
N ARG A 356 13.07 32.02 4.29
CA ARG A 356 13.18 31.26 3.03
C ARG A 356 14.30 31.75 2.10
N ASN A 357 14.82 32.96 2.30
CA ASN A 357 15.86 33.55 1.46
C ASN A 357 17.28 33.16 1.91
N MET A 358 17.41 32.37 2.99
CA MET A 358 18.68 31.93 3.54
C MET A 358 18.76 30.40 3.49
N SER A 359 19.89 29.87 3.00
CA SER A 359 20.19 28.43 3.00
C SER A 359 20.79 27.98 4.35
N GLN A 360 20.02 28.15 5.43
CA GLN A 360 20.41 27.71 6.77
C GLN A 360 19.81 26.33 7.10
N PRO A 361 20.40 25.55 8.02
CA PRO A 361 19.83 24.27 8.46
C PRO A 361 18.37 24.38 8.95
N CYS A 362 18.02 25.49 9.62
CA CYS A 362 16.64 25.75 10.03
C CYS A 362 15.69 25.89 8.83
N SER A 363 16.14 26.50 7.73
CA SER A 363 15.33 26.72 6.53
C SER A 363 15.02 25.38 5.87
N LEU A 364 16.03 24.51 5.75
CA LEU A 364 15.84 23.16 5.22
C LEU A 364 14.86 22.36 6.09
N ALA A 365 15.01 22.37 7.42
CA ALA A 365 14.10 21.67 8.32
C ALA A 365 12.65 22.20 8.23
N ASN A 366 12.47 23.52 8.14
CA ASN A 366 11.15 24.15 7.98
C ASN A 366 10.50 23.80 6.62
N ILE A 367 11.29 23.77 5.54
CA ILE A 367 10.85 23.32 4.21
C ILE A 367 10.41 21.85 4.27
N LEU A 368 11.25 20.96 4.82
CA LEU A 368 10.93 19.54 4.94
C LEU A 368 9.68 19.30 5.80
N SER A 369 9.49 20.07 6.89
CA SER A 369 8.27 19.98 7.68
C SER A 369 7.03 20.40 6.90
N LEU A 370 7.09 21.47 6.10
CA LEU A 370 5.95 21.90 5.29
C LEU A 370 5.63 20.90 4.17
N ILE A 371 6.65 20.42 3.46
CA ILE A 371 6.47 19.41 2.41
C ILE A 371 5.86 18.14 3.03
N SER A 372 6.40 17.66 4.14
CA SER A 372 5.86 16.48 4.85
C SER A 372 4.39 16.65 5.21
N PHE A 373 4.02 17.79 5.79
CA PHE A 373 2.64 18.05 6.21
C PHE A 373 1.70 18.15 5.00
N SER A 374 2.16 18.75 3.90
CA SER A 374 1.39 18.92 2.67
C SER A 374 1.21 17.60 1.92
N GLU A 375 2.27 16.79 1.81
CA GLU A 375 2.19 15.47 1.17
C GLU A 375 1.21 14.57 1.93
N VAL A 376 1.24 14.61 3.26
CA VAL A 376 0.29 13.83 4.08
C VAL A 376 -1.15 14.27 3.86
N GLU A 377 -1.43 15.58 3.79
CA GLU A 377 -2.77 16.05 3.44
C GLU A 377 -3.20 15.52 2.07
N MET A 378 -2.34 15.63 1.05
CA MET A 378 -2.64 15.17 -0.31
C MET A 378 -2.76 13.66 -0.45
N LEU A 379 -2.18 12.88 0.48
CA LEU A 379 -2.31 11.43 0.50
C LEU A 379 -3.68 10.95 1.01
N THR A 380 -4.37 11.76 1.81
CA THR A 380 -5.70 11.41 2.36
C THR A 380 -6.79 11.48 1.28
N ASP A 381 -7.97 10.89 1.53
CA ASP A 381 -9.13 10.91 0.62
C ASP A 381 -9.79 12.31 0.51
N ILE A 382 -8.98 13.33 0.26
CA ILE A 382 -9.41 14.68 -0.10
C ILE A 382 -9.38 14.80 -1.62
N SER A 383 -10.40 15.47 -2.19
CA SER A 383 -10.37 15.76 -3.62
C SER A 383 -9.15 16.61 -3.96
N ALA A 384 -8.52 16.37 -5.10
CA ALA A 384 -7.34 17.16 -5.50
C ALA A 384 -7.65 18.68 -5.54
N VAL A 385 -8.86 19.05 -5.94
CA VAL A 385 -9.33 20.45 -5.96
C VAL A 385 -9.35 21.04 -4.55
N ASP A 386 -9.96 20.34 -3.60
CA ASP A 386 -10.04 20.82 -2.21
C ASP A 386 -8.66 20.81 -1.53
N GLY A 387 -7.85 19.79 -1.79
CA GLY A 387 -6.49 19.68 -1.30
C GLY A 387 -5.62 20.85 -1.77
N PHE A 388 -5.60 21.12 -3.08
CA PHE A 388 -4.85 22.24 -3.63
C PHE A 388 -5.39 23.60 -3.17
N ALA A 389 -6.70 23.73 -2.98
CA ALA A 389 -7.30 24.92 -2.39
C ALA A 389 -6.83 25.15 -0.94
N LYS A 390 -6.77 24.10 -0.11
CA LYS A 390 -6.21 24.19 1.25
C LYS A 390 -4.75 24.58 1.26
N LEU A 391 -3.91 23.92 0.45
CA LEU A 391 -2.47 24.21 0.34
C LEU A 391 -2.21 25.68 -0.08
N THR A 392 -3.13 26.26 -0.86
CA THR A 392 -3.05 27.66 -1.30
C THR A 392 -3.51 28.64 -0.22
N ASN A 393 -4.59 28.34 0.49
CA ASN A 393 -5.29 29.33 1.29
C ASN A 393 -5.04 29.21 2.80
N ASP A 394 -4.90 28.01 3.35
CA ASP A 394 -4.86 27.81 4.80
C ASP A 394 -3.50 28.19 5.42
N GLU A 395 -3.54 28.83 6.59
CA GLU A 395 -2.34 29.25 7.32
C GLU A 395 -1.47 28.07 7.82
N GLN A 396 -2.04 26.88 7.98
CA GLN A 396 -1.28 25.69 8.38
C GLN A 396 -0.25 25.23 7.31
N PHE A 397 -0.45 25.62 6.04
CA PHE A 397 0.49 25.37 4.94
C PHE A 397 1.41 26.56 4.66
N LYS A 398 1.42 27.55 5.55
CA LYS A 398 2.32 28.71 5.54
C LYS A 398 3.10 28.78 6.84
N MET A 399 4.35 29.19 6.78
CA MET A 399 5.18 29.33 7.97
C MET A 399 5.89 30.67 7.95
N GLU A 400 5.99 31.29 9.11
CA GLU A 400 6.68 32.55 9.31
C GLU A 400 8.12 32.51 8.77
N GLY A 401 8.63 33.63 8.27
CA GLY A 401 9.87 33.65 7.48
C GLY A 401 9.63 33.43 5.97
N GLY A 402 8.36 33.36 5.56
CA GLY A 402 7.93 33.34 4.16
C GLY A 402 7.86 31.94 3.53
N PHE A 403 8.01 30.87 4.29
CA PHE A 403 7.90 29.52 3.75
C PHE A 403 6.44 29.19 3.42
N HIS A 404 6.22 28.60 2.26
CA HIS A 404 4.90 28.20 1.77
C HIS A 404 5.05 27.07 0.76
N VAL A 405 3.93 26.41 0.46
CA VAL A 405 3.88 25.28 -0.47
C VAL A 405 3.63 25.78 -1.89
N LEU A 406 4.34 25.19 -2.84
CA LEU A 406 4.11 25.33 -4.27
C LEU A 406 3.90 23.92 -4.83
N VAL A 407 2.79 23.73 -5.54
CA VAL A 407 2.52 22.47 -6.26
C VAL A 407 2.36 22.77 -7.73
N VAL A 408 3.05 21.98 -8.54
CA VAL A 408 3.09 22.09 -9.99
C VAL A 408 2.82 20.72 -10.58
N SER A 409 1.93 20.64 -11.56
CA SER A 409 1.72 19.41 -12.33
C SER A 409 2.89 19.11 -13.27
N PHE A 410 3.03 17.86 -13.74
CA PHE A 410 4.12 17.51 -14.65
C PHE A 410 4.11 18.28 -15.99
N ASN A 411 2.96 18.82 -16.40
CA ASN A 411 2.87 19.70 -17.57
C ASN A 411 3.24 21.18 -17.29
N GLY A 412 3.70 21.50 -16.07
CA GLY A 412 4.15 22.84 -15.70
C GLY A 412 3.06 23.79 -15.22
N THR A 413 1.82 23.34 -15.01
CA THR A 413 0.77 24.21 -14.46
C THR A 413 0.90 24.31 -12.94
N CYS A 414 0.88 25.52 -12.40
CA CYS A 414 0.81 25.75 -10.96
C CYS A 414 -0.60 25.42 -10.47
N VAL A 415 -0.73 24.38 -9.64
CA VAL A 415 -2.04 23.92 -9.12
C VAL A 415 -2.28 24.38 -7.68
N ALA A 416 -1.23 24.72 -6.93
CA ALA A 416 -1.35 25.37 -5.62
C ALA A 416 -0.17 26.33 -5.36
N HIS A 417 -0.45 27.51 -4.77
CA HIS A 417 0.59 28.51 -4.48
C HIS A 417 0.32 29.28 -3.18
N GLY A 418 0.82 28.76 -2.04
CA GLY A 418 0.54 29.31 -0.72
C GLY A 418 1.00 30.75 -0.49
N GLY A 419 1.99 31.24 -1.25
CA GLY A 419 2.49 32.62 -1.15
C GLY A 419 1.77 33.65 -2.02
N LYS A 420 1.02 33.22 -3.05
CA LYS A 420 0.41 34.10 -4.05
C LYS A 420 -0.69 33.33 -4.81
N PRO A 421 -1.92 33.27 -4.27
CA PRO A 421 -3.01 32.50 -4.86
C PRO A 421 -3.33 32.85 -6.33
N SER A 422 -3.07 34.10 -6.75
CA SER A 422 -3.26 34.52 -8.15
C SER A 422 -2.34 33.82 -9.16
N ASN A 423 -1.35 33.05 -8.69
CA ASN A 423 -0.46 32.26 -9.54
C ASN A 423 -1.05 30.90 -9.92
N VAL A 424 -2.11 30.45 -9.25
CA VAL A 424 -2.78 29.18 -9.56
C VAL A 424 -3.39 29.24 -10.97
N GLY A 425 -3.14 28.21 -11.77
CA GLY A 425 -3.53 28.12 -13.19
C GLY A 425 -2.51 28.69 -14.17
N LEU A 426 -1.46 29.37 -13.69
CA LEU A 426 -0.37 29.85 -14.56
C LEU A 426 0.67 28.76 -14.80
N HIS A 427 1.35 28.82 -15.95
CA HIS A 427 2.54 28.00 -16.21
C HIS A 427 3.71 28.40 -15.30
N VAL A 428 4.60 27.45 -14.95
CA VAL A 428 5.76 27.64 -14.05
C VAL A 428 6.64 28.82 -14.42
N GLU A 429 6.84 29.05 -15.71
CA GLU A 429 7.66 30.16 -16.22
C GLU A 429 7.04 31.52 -15.87
N ASN A 430 5.71 31.62 -15.87
CA ASN A 430 4.97 32.84 -15.54
C ASN A 430 4.95 33.13 -14.04
N ILE A 431 5.40 32.18 -13.20
CA ILE A 431 5.52 32.35 -11.75
C ILE A 431 6.99 32.41 -11.31
N GLY A 432 7.93 32.47 -12.25
CA GLY A 432 9.36 32.64 -12.00
C GLY A 432 10.16 31.35 -11.81
N VAL A 433 9.63 30.20 -12.23
CA VAL A 433 10.37 28.92 -12.27
C VAL A 433 10.70 28.61 -13.73
N ASP A 434 11.98 28.62 -14.08
CA ASP A 434 12.40 28.31 -15.46
C ASP A 434 12.20 26.82 -15.82
N ASN A 435 12.14 26.53 -17.12
CA ASN A 435 11.88 25.19 -17.64
C ASN A 435 12.96 24.16 -17.24
N ALA A 436 14.21 24.59 -17.06
CA ALA A 436 15.29 23.69 -16.64
C ALA A 436 15.08 23.23 -15.18
N THR A 437 14.71 24.15 -14.30
CA THR A 437 14.36 23.88 -12.90
C THR A 437 13.11 23.00 -12.80
N HIS A 438 12.09 23.27 -13.63
CA HIS A 438 10.90 22.41 -13.68
C HIS A 438 11.24 20.99 -14.15
N THR A 439 12.09 20.85 -15.18
CA THR A 439 12.59 19.54 -15.63
C THR A 439 13.36 18.83 -14.52
N MET A 440 14.17 19.54 -13.73
CA MET A 440 14.86 18.97 -12.57
C MET A 440 13.86 18.48 -11.50
N PHE A 441 12.76 19.20 -11.26
CA PHE A 441 11.71 18.75 -10.33
C PHE A 441 11.01 17.49 -10.85
N ILE A 442 10.69 17.42 -12.14
CA ILE A 442 10.10 16.21 -12.76
C ILE A 442 11.06 15.03 -12.58
N ASN A 443 12.34 15.21 -12.90
CA ASN A 443 13.34 14.14 -12.82
C ASN A 443 13.65 13.71 -11.38
N ALA A 444 13.43 14.58 -10.39
CA ALA A 444 13.61 14.23 -8.98
C ALA A 444 12.37 13.57 -8.35
N ALA A 445 11.18 13.76 -8.96
CA ALA A 445 9.94 13.15 -8.52
C ALA A 445 9.74 11.72 -9.06
N ASN A 446 10.34 11.42 -10.22
CA ASN A 446 10.42 10.07 -10.82
C ASN A 446 11.64 9.31 -10.29
#